data_AF-A0A3C0TK20-F1
#
_entry.id   AF-A0A3C0TK20-F1
#
_cell.length_a   1.000
_cell.length_b   1.000
_cell.length_c   1.000
_cell.angle_alpha   90.00
_cell.angle_beta   90.00
_cell.angle_gamma   90.00
#
_symmetry.space_group_name_H-M   'P 1'
#
loop_
_entity.id
_entity.type
_entity.pdbx_description
1 polymer ?
#
loop_
_entity_poly.entity_id
_entity_poly.type
_entity_poly.pdbx_seq_one_letter_code
_entity_poly.pdbx_strand_id
1 'polypeptide(L)'
;MYRAITYLLIGIGLSATFACTRAVVHPSTAGPMADNLAGNAADTAGHAYADEATYDIPMVLNHSVENHIDYFGTRGRVMFQRWLDRSEQYIPIMKEILRENNLPEDLVYVAMIESGFSTSAVSWANAVGPWQFMTGTAKMYGLKINRWVDERRDPIKSTKAAARHL
;
A
#
# COMPACT_ATOMS: atom_id res chain seq x y z
N MET A 1 14.89 16.61 13.53
CA MET A 1 14.34 16.06 12.27
C MET A 1 14.41 14.55 12.38
N TYR A 2 13.41 13.81 11.86
CA TYR A 2 13.05 12.41 12.19
C TYR A 2 12.16 12.19 13.43
N ARG A 3 10.92 12.72 13.42
CA ARG A 3 9.81 12.21 14.25
C ARG A 3 8.48 12.44 13.51
N ALA A 4 8.18 11.61 12.52
CA ALA A 4 6.88 11.59 11.85
C ALA A 4 6.37 10.15 11.57
N ILE A 5 6.90 9.13 12.26
CA ILE A 5 6.41 7.75 12.20
C ILE A 5 6.29 7.24 13.64
N THR A 6 5.29 7.69 14.40
CA THR A 6 5.12 7.24 15.80
C THR A 6 3.67 7.05 16.24
N TYR A 7 2.71 6.86 15.35
CA TYR A 7 1.35 6.61 15.80
C TYR A 7 0.72 5.42 15.11
N LEU A 8 1.02 4.20 15.60
CA LEU A 8 0.01 3.16 15.78
C LEU A 8 0.47 1.95 16.63
N LEU A 9 0.90 2.14 17.89
CA LEU A 9 1.00 1.00 18.83
C LEU A 9 0.72 1.43 20.27
N ILE A 10 -0.55 1.38 20.70
CA ILE A 10 -0.89 1.21 22.12
C ILE A 10 -2.09 0.26 22.23
N GLY A 11 -1.88 -0.83 22.97
CA GLY A 11 -2.92 -1.52 23.72
C GLY A 11 -3.51 -2.76 23.05
N ILE A 12 -3.06 -3.94 23.46
CA ILE A 12 -3.86 -4.98 24.13
C ILE A 12 -2.91 -6.15 24.44
N GLY A 13 -2.77 -6.46 25.74
CA GLY A 13 -1.99 -7.59 26.22
C GLY A 13 -2.62 -8.92 25.80
N LEU A 14 -1.76 -9.87 25.45
CA LEU A 14 -2.15 -11.24 25.12
C LEU A 14 -1.29 -12.21 25.93
N SER A 15 -1.90 -12.88 26.91
CA SER A 15 -1.37 -14.13 27.47
C SER A 15 -1.61 -15.24 26.46
N ALA A 16 -0.53 -15.90 26.05
CA ALA A 16 -0.56 -17.03 25.12
C ALA A 16 -0.50 -18.36 25.89
N THR A 17 -1.37 -19.30 25.55
CA THR A 17 -1.17 -20.74 25.82
C THR A 17 -1.31 -21.51 24.52
N PHE A 18 -0.24 -22.22 24.16
CA PHE A 18 -0.10 -23.09 23.00
C PHE A 18 -0.75 -24.46 23.24
N ALA A 19 -1.25 -25.08 22.17
CA ALA A 19 -1.39 -26.54 22.08
C ALA A 19 -1.02 -27.02 20.67
N CYS A 20 -0.17 -28.06 20.65
CA CYS A 20 0.51 -28.69 19.52
C CYS A 20 -0.24 -29.98 19.13
N THR A 21 -0.26 -30.37 17.85
CA THR A 21 -0.50 -31.78 17.45
C THR A 21 0.21 -32.11 16.13
N ARG A 22 0.76 -33.33 16.10
CA ARG A 22 1.78 -33.92 15.23
C ARG A 22 1.14 -34.97 14.29
N ALA A 23 1.70 -35.19 13.10
CA ALA A 23 1.41 -36.38 12.29
C ALA A 23 2.66 -36.98 11.62
N VAL A 24 2.63 -38.31 11.47
CA VAL A 24 3.72 -39.27 11.22
C VAL A 24 3.70 -39.78 9.76
N VAL A 25 4.88 -40.19 9.24
CA VAL A 25 5.18 -40.68 7.88
C VAL A 25 5.42 -42.20 7.88
N HIS A 26 5.08 -42.94 6.80
CA HIS A 26 5.67 -44.26 6.45
C HIS A 26 5.57 -44.60 4.92
N PRO A 27 6.38 -45.56 4.38
CA PRO A 27 7.03 -45.45 3.06
C PRO A 27 6.82 -46.58 2.00
N SER A 28 7.38 -46.27 0.81
CA SER A 28 7.66 -46.92 -0.50
C SER A 28 8.03 -48.43 -0.65
N THR A 29 7.80 -49.01 -1.85
CA THR A 29 8.64 -50.06 -2.53
C THR A 29 8.46 -50.05 -4.08
N ALA A 30 9.56 -50.24 -4.84
CA ALA A 30 9.75 -50.18 -6.32
C ALA A 30 9.60 -51.55 -7.04
N GLY A 31 9.20 -51.70 -8.33
CA GLY A 31 9.83 -51.46 -9.68
C GLY A 31 9.34 -52.60 -10.67
N PRO A 32 9.75 -52.80 -11.96
CA PRO A 32 10.65 -52.07 -12.88
C PRO A 32 10.19 -51.89 -14.40
N MET A 33 10.80 -50.92 -15.12
CA MET A 33 11.11 -50.74 -16.59
C MET A 33 10.10 -51.18 -17.69
N ALA A 34 9.76 -50.47 -18.78
CA ALA A 34 10.41 -49.42 -19.57
C ALA A 34 9.39 -48.75 -20.53
N ASP A 35 9.37 -47.41 -20.61
CA ASP A 35 9.41 -46.64 -21.87
C ASP A 35 9.69 -45.17 -21.51
N ASN A 36 10.69 -44.56 -22.15
CA ASN A 36 11.20 -43.24 -21.77
C ASN A 36 10.36 -42.14 -22.43
N LEU A 37 9.30 -41.68 -21.75
CA LEU A 37 8.56 -40.43 -22.06
C LEU A 37 7.76 -39.98 -20.81
N ALA A 38 8.43 -39.58 -19.72
CA ALA A 38 7.88 -38.71 -18.66
C ALA A 38 8.90 -38.58 -17.51
N GLY A 39 9.91 -37.72 -17.69
CA GLY A 39 10.77 -37.30 -16.60
C GLY A 39 10.06 -36.26 -15.72
N ASN A 40 9.52 -36.74 -14.60
CA ASN A 40 9.25 -36.06 -13.33
C ASN A 40 8.50 -34.72 -13.32
N ALA A 41 7.21 -34.85 -12.99
CA ALA A 41 6.43 -33.89 -12.22
C ALA A 41 7.08 -33.66 -10.83
N ALA A 42 7.95 -32.66 -10.73
CA ALA A 42 8.39 -32.08 -9.47
C ALA A 42 9.08 -30.73 -9.71
N ASP A 43 8.42 -29.80 -10.39
CA ASP A 43 8.77 -28.39 -10.24
C ASP A 43 7.52 -27.53 -10.44
N THR A 44 7.40 -26.53 -9.57
CA THR A 44 6.72 -25.25 -9.84
C THR A 44 5.35 -25.37 -10.53
N ALA A 45 4.33 -25.71 -9.74
CA ALA A 45 3.02 -25.09 -9.98
C ALA A 45 3.14 -23.60 -9.67
N GLY A 46 3.83 -22.89 -10.57
CA GLY A 46 3.79 -21.46 -10.68
C GLY A 46 2.33 -21.13 -10.83
N HIS A 47 1.76 -20.54 -9.78
CA HIS A 47 0.53 -19.80 -9.94
C HIS A 47 0.86 -18.78 -11.02
N ALA A 48 0.28 -18.99 -12.20
CA ALA A 48 0.32 -18.05 -13.29
C ALA A 48 -0.36 -16.78 -12.76
N TYR A 49 0.43 -15.90 -12.15
CA TYR A 49 0.01 -14.56 -11.83
C TYR A 49 -0.23 -13.89 -13.18
N ALA A 50 -1.50 -13.58 -13.42
CA ALA A 50 -1.92 -12.82 -14.56
C ALA A 50 -1.16 -11.48 -14.58
N ASP A 51 -0.64 -11.17 -15.78
CA ASP A 51 -0.08 -9.88 -16.22
C ASP A 51 1.26 -9.49 -15.58
N GLU A 52 2.31 -9.31 -16.41
CA GLU A 52 3.49 -8.54 -16.00
C GLU A 52 3.03 -7.10 -15.78
N ALA A 53 2.49 -6.80 -14.60
CA ALA A 53 2.22 -5.44 -14.20
C ALA A 53 3.56 -4.69 -14.23
N THR A 54 3.77 -3.87 -15.25
CA THR A 54 4.92 -2.98 -15.35
C THR A 54 4.72 -1.84 -14.37
N TYR A 55 5.42 -1.92 -13.25
CA TYR A 55 5.45 -0.85 -12.23
C TYR A 55 6.52 0.19 -12.60
N ASP A 56 6.21 1.47 -12.37
CA ASP A 56 7.19 2.54 -12.60
C ASP A 56 8.29 2.53 -11.52
N ILE A 57 7.98 1.93 -10.36
CA ILE A 57 8.84 1.88 -9.18
C ILE A 57 9.18 0.40 -8.89
N PRO A 58 10.45 0.05 -8.67
CA PRO A 58 10.84 -1.34 -8.42
C PRO A 58 10.23 -1.87 -7.12
N MET A 59 9.55 -3.00 -7.21
CA MET A 59 8.94 -3.69 -6.08
C MET A 59 9.98 -4.55 -5.37
N VAL A 60 10.45 -4.10 -4.20
CA VAL A 60 11.41 -4.84 -3.37
C VAL A 60 10.68 -5.43 -2.17
N LEU A 61 10.69 -6.77 -2.06
CA LEU A 61 10.19 -7.46 -0.87
C LEU A 61 11.23 -7.43 0.23
N ASN A 62 10.82 -6.98 1.41
CA ASN A 62 11.60 -7.01 2.62
C ASN A 62 10.67 -7.26 3.82
N HIS A 63 11.25 -7.54 4.98
CA HIS A 63 10.47 -7.88 6.17
C HIS A 63 9.50 -6.77 6.61
N SER A 64 9.84 -5.49 6.38
CA SER A 64 8.91 -4.39 6.65
C SER A 64 7.69 -4.46 5.73
N VAL A 65 7.88 -4.76 4.45
CA VAL A 65 6.79 -4.91 3.47
C VAL A 65 5.89 -6.10 3.83
N GLU A 66 6.47 -7.25 4.16
CA GLU A 66 5.73 -8.45 4.60
C GLU A 66 4.82 -8.15 5.79
N ASN A 67 5.35 -7.47 6.81
CA ASN A 67 4.57 -7.07 7.99
C ASN A 67 3.39 -6.15 7.63
N HIS A 68 3.53 -5.27 6.63
CA HIS A 68 2.42 -4.43 6.17
C HIS A 68 1.39 -5.24 5.38
N ILE A 69 1.83 -6.18 4.54
CA ILE A 69 0.95 -7.11 3.82
C ILE A 69 0.10 -7.89 4.83
N ASP A 70 0.72 -8.47 5.85
CA ASP A 70 0.03 -9.22 6.90
C ASP A 70 -0.96 -8.35 7.68
N TYR A 71 -0.55 -7.12 8.04
CA TYR A 71 -1.39 -6.19 8.76
C TYR A 71 -2.65 -5.83 7.96
N PHE A 72 -2.50 -5.41 6.70
CA PHE A 72 -3.63 -5.03 5.85
C PHE A 72 -4.46 -6.23 5.39
N GLY A 73 -3.88 -7.44 5.34
CA GLY A 73 -4.60 -8.69 5.11
C GLY A 73 -5.44 -9.15 6.30
N THR A 74 -5.08 -8.77 7.53
CA THR A 74 -5.74 -9.22 8.76
C THR A 74 -6.44 -8.07 9.50
N ARG A 75 -5.75 -7.46 10.48
CA ARG A 75 -6.31 -6.48 11.43
C ARG A 75 -6.72 -5.17 10.75
N GLY A 76 -5.98 -4.75 9.73
CA GLY A 76 -6.19 -3.52 8.98
C GLY A 76 -7.20 -3.65 7.83
N ARG A 77 -7.72 -4.85 7.56
CA ARG A 77 -8.49 -5.15 6.33
C ARG A 77 -9.71 -4.25 6.13
N VAL A 78 -10.48 -3.98 7.18
CA VAL A 78 -11.68 -3.13 7.10
C VAL A 78 -11.32 -1.69 6.76
N MET A 79 -10.23 -1.16 7.32
CA MET A 79 -9.76 0.19 7.01
C MET A 79 -9.21 0.25 5.59
N PHE A 80 -8.42 -0.76 5.18
CA PHE A 80 -7.88 -0.84 3.84
C PHE A 80 -8.97 -0.91 2.78
N GLN A 81 -10.04 -1.67 3.01
CA GLN A 81 -11.20 -1.70 2.11
C GLN A 81 -11.79 -0.28 1.91
N ARG A 82 -11.98 0.49 2.99
CA ARG A 82 -12.47 1.88 2.88
C ARG A 82 -11.51 2.80 2.13
N TRP A 83 -10.23 2.48 2.08
CA TRP A 83 -9.24 3.22 1.30
C TRP A 83 -9.39 2.87 -0.17
N LEU A 84 -9.55 1.58 -0.48
CA LEU A 84 -9.82 1.10 -1.85
C LEU A 84 -11.12 1.69 -2.40
N ASP A 85 -12.22 1.63 -1.64
CA ASP A 85 -13.53 2.16 -2.06
C ASP A 85 -13.45 3.66 -2.40
N ARG A 86 -12.64 4.43 -1.66
CA ARG A 86 -12.40 5.86 -1.97
C ARG A 86 -11.45 6.06 -3.14
N SER A 87 -10.49 5.16 -3.32
CA SER A 87 -9.45 5.27 -4.34
C SER A 87 -10.00 5.20 -5.76
N GLU A 88 -11.08 4.45 -5.98
CA GLU A 88 -11.72 4.28 -7.30
C GLU A 88 -12.03 5.62 -7.96
N GLN A 89 -12.48 6.60 -7.18
CA GLN A 89 -12.82 7.93 -7.69
C GLN A 89 -11.59 8.79 -8.00
N TYR A 90 -10.53 8.68 -7.19
CA TYR A 90 -9.42 9.64 -7.23
C TYR A 90 -8.21 9.16 -8.03
N ILE A 91 -7.91 7.85 -8.02
CA ILE A 91 -6.73 7.30 -8.69
C ILE A 91 -6.65 7.71 -10.17
N PRO A 92 -7.70 7.58 -11.00
CA PRO A 92 -7.60 7.91 -12.42
C PRO A 92 -7.22 9.38 -12.65
N ILE A 93 -7.84 10.29 -11.90
CA ILE A 93 -7.61 11.74 -12.02
C ILE A 93 -6.21 12.11 -11.51
N MET A 94 -5.78 11.50 -10.40
CA MET A 94 -4.47 11.80 -9.80
C MET A 94 -3.33 11.25 -10.65
N LYS A 95 -3.47 10.04 -11.20
CA LYS A 95 -2.50 9.46 -12.14
C LYS A 95 -2.34 10.32 -13.40
N GLU A 96 -3.45 10.82 -13.96
CA GLU A 96 -3.40 11.75 -15.08
C GLU A 96 -2.58 13.01 -14.76
N ILE A 97 -2.82 13.63 -13.59
CA ILE A 97 -2.05 14.81 -13.17
C ILE A 97 -0.56 14.48 -12.99
N LEU A 98 -0.23 13.32 -12.41
CA LEU A 98 1.17 12.90 -12.25
C LEU A 98 1.84 12.71 -13.61
N ARG A 99 1.16 12.03 -14.54
CA ARG A 99 1.60 11.81 -15.92
C ARG A 99 1.82 13.12 -16.67
N GLU A 100 0.91 14.10 -16.53
CA GLU A 100 1.05 15.46 -17.08
C GLU A 100 2.29 16.19 -16.54
N ASN A 101 2.77 15.84 -15.35
CA ASN A 101 3.96 16.42 -14.73
C ASN A 101 5.21 15.53 -14.89
N ASN A 102 5.18 14.56 -15.81
CA ASN A 102 6.29 13.62 -16.07
C ASN A 102 6.73 12.83 -14.83
N LEU A 103 5.79 12.54 -13.92
CA LEU A 103 6.03 11.74 -12.72
C LEU A 103 5.49 10.31 -12.87
N PRO A 104 6.12 9.33 -12.20
CA PRO A 104 5.56 7.99 -12.06
C PRO A 104 4.12 7.99 -11.52
N GLU A 105 3.25 7.23 -12.17
CA GLU A 105 1.83 7.19 -11.80
C GLU A 105 1.61 6.47 -10.47
N ASP A 106 2.51 5.56 -10.12
CA ASP A 106 2.49 4.80 -8.87
C ASP A 106 2.71 5.67 -7.62
N LEU A 107 3.17 6.91 -7.76
CA LEU A 107 3.26 7.87 -6.66
C LEU A 107 1.88 8.19 -6.05
N VAL A 108 0.79 7.91 -6.75
CA VAL A 108 -0.57 8.04 -6.22
C VAL A 108 -0.78 7.21 -4.94
N TYR A 109 -0.06 6.09 -4.78
CA TYR A 109 -0.16 5.25 -3.59
C TYR A 109 0.45 5.88 -2.33
N VAL A 110 1.27 6.93 -2.47
CA VAL A 110 1.70 7.74 -1.32
C VAL A 110 0.48 8.39 -0.65
N ALA A 111 -0.44 8.97 -1.43
CA ALA A 111 -1.67 9.55 -0.89
C ALA A 111 -2.59 8.50 -0.21
N MET A 112 -2.51 7.24 -0.65
CA MET A 112 -3.19 6.13 0.01
C MET A 112 -2.63 5.89 1.42
N ILE A 113 -1.31 5.85 1.59
CA ILE A 113 -0.71 5.61 2.92
C ILE A 113 -0.86 6.83 3.84
N GLU A 114 -0.82 8.06 3.30
CA GLU A 114 -0.92 9.29 4.09
C GLU A 114 -2.32 9.53 4.69
N SER A 115 -3.38 9.17 3.97
CA SER A 115 -4.76 9.49 4.38
C SER A 115 -5.84 8.51 3.90
N GLY A 116 -5.46 7.51 3.10
CA GLY A 116 -6.39 6.67 2.34
C GLY A 116 -7.24 7.47 1.36
N PHE A 117 -6.70 8.51 0.73
CA PHE A 117 -7.44 9.46 -0.11
C PHE A 117 -8.53 10.27 0.64
N SER A 118 -8.29 10.61 1.91
CA SER A 118 -9.25 11.44 2.66
C SER A 118 -9.06 12.93 2.36
N THR A 119 -10.09 13.56 1.80
CA THR A 119 -10.14 15.02 1.62
C THR A 119 -10.36 15.78 2.93
N SER A 120 -10.80 15.09 3.99
CA SER A 120 -11.05 15.66 5.31
C SER A 120 -10.04 15.22 6.38
N ALA A 121 -9.00 14.47 6.02
CA ALA A 121 -7.95 14.09 6.96
C ALA A 121 -7.27 15.34 7.54
N VAL A 122 -7.10 15.34 8.85
CA VAL A 122 -6.35 16.34 9.60
C VAL A 122 -5.51 15.61 10.63
N SER A 123 -4.20 15.80 10.60
CA SER A 123 -3.30 15.26 11.63
C SER A 123 -3.22 16.18 12.84
N TRP A 124 -2.66 15.68 13.96
CA TRP A 124 -2.39 16.52 15.14
C TRP A 124 -1.44 17.68 14.83
N ALA A 125 -0.57 17.52 13.82
CA ALA A 125 0.40 18.52 13.38
C ALA A 125 -0.20 19.53 12.38
N ASN A 126 -1.51 19.43 12.08
CA ASN A 126 -2.22 20.23 11.08
C ASN A 126 -1.82 19.99 9.63
N ALA A 127 -1.30 18.80 9.31
CA ALA A 127 -1.30 18.29 7.95
C ALA A 127 -2.75 17.99 7.52
N VAL A 128 -3.12 18.33 6.27
CA VAL A 128 -4.52 18.24 5.80
C VAL A 128 -4.61 17.64 4.40
N GLY A 129 -5.69 16.87 4.19
CA GLY A 129 -6.12 16.40 2.87
C GLY A 129 -5.43 15.12 2.41
N PRO A 130 -5.59 14.74 1.12
CA PRO A 130 -5.17 13.43 0.64
C PRO A 130 -3.66 13.22 0.73
N TRP A 131 -2.89 14.29 0.51
CA TRP A 131 -1.42 14.32 0.54
C TRP A 131 -0.84 14.80 1.88
N GLN A 132 -1.68 15.03 2.90
CA GLN A 132 -1.24 15.51 4.22
C GLN A 132 -0.31 16.73 4.14
N PHE A 133 -0.74 17.78 3.42
CA PHE A 133 0.07 18.98 3.29
C PHE A 133 0.07 19.84 4.57
N MET A 134 1.26 20.26 4.99
CA MET A 134 1.42 21.32 5.99
C MET A 134 1.08 22.68 5.39
N THR A 135 0.52 23.59 6.21
CA THR A 135 0.09 24.93 5.76
C THR A 135 1.19 25.72 5.05
N GLY A 136 2.43 25.66 5.56
CA GLY A 136 3.57 26.36 4.97
C GLY A 136 3.88 25.83 3.56
N THR A 137 4.06 24.52 3.44
CA THR A 137 4.33 23.83 2.17
C THR A 137 3.22 24.04 1.15
N ALA A 138 1.96 23.89 1.57
CA ALA A 138 0.81 24.13 0.71
C ALA A 138 0.80 25.53 0.10
N LYS A 139 1.07 26.57 0.90
CA LYS A 139 1.15 27.95 0.42
C LYS A 139 2.30 28.17 -0.55
N MET A 140 3.46 27.54 -0.32
CA MET A 140 4.60 27.61 -1.25
C MET A 140 4.24 27.07 -2.63
N TYR A 141 3.42 26.02 -2.70
CA TYR A 141 2.94 25.45 -3.96
C TYR A 141 1.63 26.07 -4.48
N GLY A 142 1.23 27.23 -3.95
CA GLY A 142 0.13 28.04 -4.48
C GLY A 142 -1.27 27.63 -4.02
N LEU A 143 -1.40 26.77 -2.99
CA LEU A 143 -2.70 26.45 -2.41
C LEU A 143 -3.20 27.59 -1.53
N LYS A 144 -4.45 28.00 -1.76
CA LYS A 144 -5.15 29.00 -0.95
C LYS A 144 -5.66 28.38 0.33
N ILE A 145 -5.26 28.99 1.45
CA ILE A 145 -5.68 28.59 2.79
C ILE A 145 -6.13 29.86 3.52
N ASN A 146 -7.43 29.93 3.80
CA ASN A 146 -8.06 30.98 4.59
C ASN A 146 -9.18 30.35 5.46
N ARG A 147 -9.91 31.18 6.20
CA ARG A 147 -10.95 30.73 7.14
C ARG A 147 -12.10 29.96 6.47
N TRP A 148 -12.34 30.21 5.18
CA TRP A 148 -13.47 29.68 4.42
C TRP A 148 -13.07 28.59 3.42
N VAL A 149 -11.83 28.66 2.93
CA VAL A 149 -11.32 27.80 1.87
C VAL A 149 -9.96 27.23 2.29
N ASP A 150 -9.85 25.91 2.28
CA ASP A 150 -8.58 25.20 2.44
C ASP A 150 -8.39 24.26 1.24
N GLU A 151 -7.62 24.71 0.25
CA GLU A 151 -7.38 23.97 -1.00
C GLU A 151 -6.51 22.72 -0.78
N ARG A 152 -5.95 22.48 0.41
CA ARG A 152 -5.31 21.20 0.73
C ARG A 152 -6.31 20.04 0.72
N ARG A 153 -7.59 20.33 0.94
CA ARG A 153 -8.69 19.35 0.94
C ARG A 153 -9.16 19.00 -0.47
N ASP A 154 -8.81 19.83 -1.46
CA ASP A 154 -9.17 19.61 -2.86
C ASP A 154 -8.21 18.58 -3.47
N PRO A 155 -8.67 17.39 -3.88
CA PRO A 155 -7.81 16.32 -4.38
C PRO A 155 -7.10 16.69 -5.68
N ILE A 156 -7.69 17.53 -6.52
CA ILE A 156 -7.08 17.94 -7.79
C ILE A 156 -5.99 18.97 -7.52
N LYS A 157 -6.31 20.03 -6.76
CA LYS A 157 -5.34 21.10 -6.47
C LYS A 157 -4.18 20.59 -5.61
N SER A 158 -4.48 19.79 -4.59
CA SER A 158 -3.44 19.18 -3.75
C SER A 158 -2.56 18.22 -4.54
N THR A 159 -3.11 17.44 -5.49
CA THR A 159 -2.28 16.58 -6.36
C THR A 159 -1.39 17.39 -7.29
N LYS A 160 -1.88 18.49 -7.86
CA LYS A 160 -1.03 19.40 -8.65
C LYS A 160 0.08 20.02 -7.79
N ALA A 161 -0.18 20.30 -6.52
CA ALA A 161 0.84 20.77 -5.59
C ALA A 161 1.84 19.67 -5.22
N ALA A 162 1.37 18.43 -5.01
CA ALA A 162 2.21 17.26 -4.75
C ALA A 162 3.14 16.96 -5.94
N ALA A 163 2.61 17.01 -7.16
CA ALA A 163 3.40 16.84 -8.37
C ALA A 163 4.52 17.88 -8.56
N ARG A 164 4.40 19.07 -7.95
CA ARG A 164 5.46 20.07 -7.93
C ARG A 164 6.42 19.92 -6.75
N HIS A 165 6.05 19.15 -5.74
CA HIS A 165 6.83 18.95 -4.53
C HIS A 165 7.79 17.77 -4.63
N LEU A 166 7.38 16.74 -5.35
CA LEU A 166 8.14 15.53 -5.65
C LEU A 166 9.12 15.78 -6.80
#